data_AF-A0A518IZ45-F1
#
_entry.id   AF-A0A518IZ45-F1
#
_cell.length_a   1.000
_cell.length_b   1.000
_cell.length_c   1.000
_cell.angle_alpha   90.00
_cell.angle_beta   90.00
_cell.angle_gamma   90.00
#
_symmetry.space_group_name_H-M   'P 1'
#
loop_
_entity.id
_entity.type
_entity.pdbx_description
1 polymer ?
#
loop_
_entity_poly.entity_id
_entity_poly.type
_entity_poly.pdbx_seq_one_letter_code
_entity_poly.pdbx_strand_id
1 'polypeptide(L)'
;MAIRVTCEKCLTRFNVSDKFAGKKGPCPKCKATIQIPDKTEEVVVHAPADDGPKDATGKSVLKPIMREEVRVTKLGIFAVAGSIVAAIIAAVVIRSMESVPGWIPPLGALLLAPPLVWSGYTFAREQELEPFYGRELQARVAICSVLFALLWALYAFVPAYVMDYDSVAEMPIGAVLVALAAMLAVGTLISVTTFELETGGGVVHAGFYIVGTLLLAMLAGIPLFAWA
;
A
#
# COMPACT_ATOMS: atom_id res chain seq x y z
N MET A 1 18.38 42.07 14.53
CA MET A 1 17.12 41.37 14.85
C MET A 1 16.11 42.42 15.31
N ALA A 2 14.88 42.01 15.58
CA ALA A 2 13.84 42.93 16.06
C ALA A 2 13.41 42.48 17.46
N ILE A 3 13.55 43.37 18.44
CA ILE A 3 13.12 43.16 19.82
C ILE A 3 11.63 43.47 19.90
N ARG A 4 10.83 42.50 20.35
CA ARG A 4 9.40 42.68 20.57
C ARG A 4 9.17 43.27 21.96
N VAL A 5 8.82 44.55 22.01
CA VAL A 5 8.60 45.31 23.25
C VAL A 5 7.10 45.49 23.49
N THR A 6 6.68 45.33 24.74
CA THR A 6 5.33 45.65 25.19
C THR A 6 5.36 46.93 26.02
N CYS A 7 4.60 47.94 25.62
CA CYS A 7 4.51 49.18 26.40
C CYS A 7 3.68 48.99 27.68
N GLU A 8 4.20 49.39 28.84
CA GLU A 8 3.50 49.28 30.13
C GLU A 8 2.22 50.14 30.21
N LYS A 9 2.16 51.28 29.51
CA LYS A 9 1.01 52.21 29.61
C LYS A 9 -0.13 51.91 28.65
N CYS A 10 0.17 51.44 27.44
CA CYS A 10 -0.86 51.21 26.41
C CYS A 10 -0.93 49.76 25.94
N LEU A 11 -0.15 48.86 26.56
CA LEU A 11 -0.08 47.41 26.33
C LEU A 11 0.11 47.00 24.86
N THR A 12 0.51 47.95 24.02
CA THR A 12 0.69 47.73 22.59
C THR A 12 2.06 47.12 22.37
N ARG A 13 2.09 46.01 21.63
CA ARG A 13 3.31 45.28 21.27
C ARG A 13 3.83 45.82 19.96
N PHE A 14 5.11 46.18 19.90
CA PHE A 14 5.75 46.64 18.68
C PHE A 14 7.20 46.17 18.61
N ASN A 15 7.73 46.15 17.39
CA ASN A 15 9.07 45.66 17.12
C ASN A 15 10.02 46.85 16.98
N VAL A 16 11.10 46.86 17.76
CA VAL A 16 12.18 47.86 17.69
C VAL A 16 13.47 47.18 17.28
N SER A 17 14.33 47.89 16.55
CA SER A 17 15.62 47.34 16.14
C SER A 17 16.54 47.16 17.34
N ASP A 18 17.39 46.12 17.31
CA ASP A 18 18.40 45.82 18.35
C ASP A 18 19.30 47.01 18.73
N LYS A 19 19.45 48.03 17.86
CA LYS A 19 20.25 49.25 18.13
C LYS A 19 19.75 50.09 19.32
N PHE A 20 18.50 49.84 19.73
CA PHE A 20 17.85 50.53 20.84
C PHE A 20 17.73 49.65 22.10
N ALA A 21 18.33 48.46 22.13
CA ALA A 21 18.42 47.65 23.34
C ALA A 21 19.01 48.46 24.50
N GLY A 22 18.39 48.36 25.69
CA GLY A 22 18.81 49.06 26.91
C GLY A 22 18.51 50.56 26.96
N LYS A 23 18.05 51.15 25.85
CA LYS A 23 17.80 52.60 25.77
C LYS A 23 16.35 52.94 26.11
N LYS A 24 16.15 54.14 26.65
CA LYS A 24 14.81 54.72 26.87
C LYS A 24 14.34 55.41 25.60
N GLY A 25 13.10 55.12 25.17
CA GLY A 25 12.51 55.71 23.97
C GLY A 25 11.01 55.93 24.11
N PRO A 26 10.42 56.86 23.34
CA PRO A 26 8.98 57.08 23.36
C PRO A 26 8.23 55.95 22.65
N CYS A 27 7.15 55.48 23.26
CA CYS A 27 6.25 54.53 22.62
C CYS A 27 5.56 55.17 21.40
N PRO A 28 5.50 54.51 20.23
CA PRO A 28 4.92 55.09 19.01
C PRO A 28 3.43 55.43 19.12
N LYS A 29 2.70 54.77 20.02
CA LYS A 29 1.24 54.98 20.21
C LYS A 29 0.88 56.01 21.27
N CYS A 30 1.49 55.95 22.46
CA CYS A 30 1.14 56.80 23.61
C CYS A 30 2.22 57.82 23.99
N LYS A 31 3.35 57.83 23.29
CA LYS A 31 4.52 58.70 23.51
C LYS A 31 5.15 58.61 24.92
N ALA A 32 4.68 57.70 25.75
CA ALA A 32 5.27 57.45 27.06
C ALA A 32 6.69 56.89 26.91
N THR A 33 7.62 57.41 27.71
CA THR A 33 9.00 56.92 27.75
C THR A 33 9.02 55.52 28.38
N ILE A 34 9.41 54.52 27.60
CA ILE A 34 9.59 53.14 28.05
C ILE A 34 11.06 52.75 27.94
N GLN A 35 11.51 51.82 28.78
CA GLN A 35 12.83 51.22 28.67
C GLN A 35 12.74 49.98 27.78
N ILE A 36 13.59 49.91 26.75
CA ILE A 36 13.66 48.75 25.87
C ILE A 36 14.53 47.70 26.56
N PRO A 37 14.06 46.44 26.71
CA PRO A 37 14.84 45.38 27.32
C PRO A 37 16.21 45.19 26.67
N ASP A 38 17.19 44.81 27.48
CA ASP A 38 18.53 44.51 26.99
C ASP A 38 18.53 43.19 26.22
N LYS A 39 19.37 43.10 25.19
CA LYS A 39 19.51 41.90 24.36
C LYS A 39 19.99 40.68 25.15
N THR A 40 20.56 40.87 26.33
CA THR A 40 21.03 39.82 27.24
C THR A 40 19.91 39.09 27.97
N GLU A 41 18.68 39.62 27.97
CA GLU A 41 17.51 38.99 28.59
C GLU A 41 16.68 38.15 27.58
N GLU A 42 17.28 37.75 26.45
CA GLU A 42 16.65 36.75 25.60
C GLU A 42 16.60 35.43 26.36
N VAL A 43 15.41 35.12 26.91
CA VAL A 43 15.12 33.83 27.53
C VAL A 43 15.14 32.80 26.42
N VAL A 44 16.31 32.24 26.17
CA VAL A 44 16.47 31.02 25.37
C VAL A 44 15.80 29.92 26.18
N VAL A 45 14.53 29.64 25.85
CA VAL A 45 13.82 28.49 26.38
C VAL A 45 14.50 27.26 25.80
N HIS A 46 15.47 26.74 26.53
CA HIS A 46 16.00 25.41 26.27
C HIS A 46 14.85 24.44 26.47
N ALA A 47 14.48 23.72 25.40
CA ALA A 47 13.61 22.58 25.56
C ALA A 47 14.22 21.67 26.65
N PRO A 48 13.41 21.09 27.55
CA PRO A 48 13.90 20.11 28.50
C PRO A 48 14.75 19.09 27.75
N ALA A 49 15.91 18.76 28.31
CA ALA A 49 16.70 17.68 27.75
C ALA A 49 15.82 16.43 27.68
N ASP A 50 15.94 15.68 26.59
CA ASP A 50 15.21 14.43 26.41
C ASP A 50 15.83 13.42 27.39
N ASP A 51 15.33 13.44 28.63
CA ASP A 51 15.86 12.71 29.81
C ASP A 51 15.49 11.22 29.79
N GLY A 52 14.85 10.75 28.72
CA GLY A 52 14.54 9.35 28.53
C GLY A 52 15.81 8.48 28.48
N PRO A 53 15.73 7.21 28.92
CA PRO A 53 16.83 6.27 28.80
C PRO A 53 17.36 6.24 27.36
N LYS A 54 18.68 6.37 27.22
CA LYS A 54 19.38 6.41 25.93
C LYS A 54 20.06 5.08 25.66
N ASP A 55 20.14 4.69 24.39
CA ASP A 55 20.92 3.53 23.97
C ASP A 55 22.43 3.83 23.99
N ALA A 56 23.25 2.81 23.71
CA ALA A 56 24.71 2.95 23.62
C ALA A 56 25.19 3.94 22.54
N THR A 57 24.29 4.37 21.65
CA THR A 57 24.55 5.35 20.59
C THR A 57 24.03 6.75 20.92
N GLY A 58 23.46 6.95 22.13
CA GLY A 58 22.96 8.23 22.62
C GLY A 58 21.55 8.60 22.15
N LYS A 59 20.82 7.67 21.51
CA LYS A 59 19.46 7.89 21.02
C LYS A 59 18.44 7.54 22.11
N SER A 60 17.42 8.37 22.31
CA SER A 60 16.36 8.10 23.29
C SER A 60 15.57 6.83 22.91
N VAL A 61 15.59 5.83 23.79
CA VAL A 61 14.96 4.51 23.61
C VAL A 61 13.43 4.62 23.58
N LEU A 62 12.88 5.62 24.28
CA LEU A 62 11.44 5.86 24.36
C LEU A 62 10.87 6.60 23.14
N LYS A 63 11.71 7.00 22.19
CA LYS A 63 11.23 7.66 20.98
C LYS A 63 10.51 6.64 20.09
N PRO A 64 9.25 6.90 19.67
CA PRO A 64 8.55 5.99 18.77
C PRO A 64 9.40 5.69 17.54
N ILE A 65 9.46 4.42 17.14
CA ILE A 65 10.15 3.98 15.93
C ILE A 65 9.38 4.59 14.76
N MET A 66 9.93 5.66 14.17
CA MET A 66 9.36 6.25 12.97
C MET A 66 9.48 5.27 11.81
N ARG A 67 8.36 5.08 11.12
CA ARG A 67 8.28 4.26 9.92
C ARG A 67 9.28 4.77 8.87
N GLU A 68 10.14 3.89 8.39
CA GLU A 68 10.99 4.18 7.24
C GLU A 68 10.18 3.91 5.97
N GLU A 69 9.92 4.96 5.20
CA GLU A 69 9.21 4.83 3.92
C GLU A 69 10.09 4.08 2.93
N VAL A 70 9.55 3.00 2.35
CA VAL A 70 10.24 2.20 1.33
C VAL A 70 10.51 3.10 0.14
N ARG A 71 11.79 3.43 -0.11
CA ARG A 71 12.19 4.21 -1.28
C ARG A 71 12.03 3.36 -2.53
N VAL A 72 10.95 3.60 -3.27
CA VAL A 72 10.72 2.92 -4.55
C VAL A 72 11.81 3.35 -5.54
N THR A 73 12.60 2.39 -6.02
CA THR A 73 13.65 2.68 -7.00
C THR A 73 13.00 2.96 -8.36
N LYS A 74 13.57 3.88 -9.16
CA LYS A 74 13.08 4.18 -10.52
C LYS A 74 13.03 2.92 -11.39
N LEU A 75 14.04 2.05 -11.25
CA LEU A 75 14.08 0.76 -11.93
C LEU A 75 12.90 -0.14 -11.54
N GLY A 76 12.54 -0.19 -10.26
CA GLY A 76 11.39 -0.94 -9.78
C GLY A 76 10.07 -0.47 -10.40
N ILE A 77 9.87 0.84 -10.52
CA ILE A 77 8.68 1.42 -11.17
C ILE A 77 8.61 0.98 -12.64
N PHE A 78 9.71 1.11 -13.40
CA PHE A 78 9.76 0.69 -14.80
C PHE A 78 9.57 -0.82 -14.96
N ALA A 79 10.11 -1.64 -14.06
CA ALA A 79 9.93 -3.08 -14.09
C ALA A 79 8.47 -3.49 -13.86
N VAL A 80 7.80 -2.88 -12.87
CA VAL A 80 6.38 -3.14 -12.60
C VAL A 80 5.51 -2.67 -13.77
N ALA A 81 5.68 -1.43 -14.24
CA ALA A 81 4.95 -0.92 -15.40
C ALA A 81 5.18 -1.78 -16.65
N GLY A 82 6.42 -2.16 -16.91
CA GLY A 82 6.80 -3.05 -18.00
C GLY A 82 6.14 -4.43 -17.91
N SER A 83 6.07 -5.03 -16.72
CA SER A 83 5.41 -6.32 -16.52
C SER A 83 3.90 -6.28 -16.78
N ILE A 84 3.23 -5.20 -16.39
CA ILE A 84 1.80 -5.00 -16.64
C ILE A 84 1.55 -4.86 -18.14
N VAL A 85 2.32 -4.01 -18.82
CA VAL A 85 2.21 -3.82 -20.27
C VAL A 85 2.52 -5.14 -21.01
N ALA A 86 3.55 -5.87 -20.59
CA ALA A 86 3.89 -7.17 -21.18
C ALA A 86 2.76 -8.20 -21.02
N ALA A 87 2.11 -8.27 -19.85
CA ALA A 87 0.97 -9.15 -19.63
C ALA A 87 -0.23 -8.80 -20.53
N ILE A 88 -0.51 -7.51 -20.72
CA ILE A 88 -1.57 -7.03 -21.62
C ILE A 88 -1.23 -7.37 -23.08
N ILE A 89 0.01 -7.11 -23.52
CA ILE A 89 0.45 -7.47 -24.88
C ILE A 89 0.32 -8.97 -25.10
N ALA A 90 0.78 -9.79 -24.14
CA ALA A 90 0.65 -11.24 -24.22
C ALA A 90 -0.82 -11.68 -24.36
N ALA A 91 -1.74 -11.08 -23.60
CA ALA A 91 -3.17 -11.36 -23.73
C ALA A 91 -3.69 -11.00 -25.14
N VAL A 92 -3.34 -9.84 -25.68
CA VAL A 92 -3.75 -9.43 -27.04
C VAL A 92 -3.18 -10.35 -28.12
N VAL A 93 -1.94 -10.81 -27.96
CA VAL A 93 -1.31 -11.77 -28.87
C VAL A 93 -2.05 -13.10 -28.83
N ILE A 94 -2.36 -13.63 -27.64
CA ILE A 94 -3.13 -14.87 -27.47
C ILE A 94 -4.49 -14.76 -28.15
N ARG A 95 -5.17 -13.61 -28.02
CA ARG A 95 -6.46 -13.34 -28.68
C ARG A 95 -6.38 -13.37 -30.20
N SER A 96 -5.23 -13.04 -30.77
CA SER A 96 -5.03 -13.02 -32.23
C SER A 96 -4.71 -14.42 -32.81
N MET A 97 -4.56 -15.44 -31.96
CA MET A 97 -4.34 -16.81 -32.40
C MET A 97 -5.66 -17.46 -32.82
N GLU A 98 -5.69 -18.17 -33.96
CA GLU A 98 -6.87 -18.90 -34.44
C GLU A 98 -7.31 -20.02 -33.49
N SER A 99 -6.34 -20.67 -32.84
CA SER A 99 -6.57 -21.69 -31.83
C SER A 99 -5.61 -21.48 -30.66
N VAL A 100 -6.14 -21.35 -29.44
CA VAL A 100 -5.35 -21.26 -28.23
C VAL A 100 -5.08 -22.68 -27.71
N PRO A 101 -3.81 -23.13 -27.63
CA PRO A 101 -3.48 -24.40 -27.02
C PRO A 101 -3.99 -24.52 -25.58
N GLY A 102 -4.56 -25.66 -25.21
CA GLY A 102 -5.16 -25.87 -23.88
C GLY A 102 -4.20 -25.75 -22.69
N TRP A 103 -2.88 -25.77 -22.91
CA TRP A 103 -1.88 -25.55 -21.86
C TRP A 103 -1.63 -24.07 -21.54
N ILE A 104 -2.04 -23.14 -22.41
CA ILE A 104 -1.83 -21.69 -22.20
C ILE A 104 -2.60 -21.17 -20.98
N PRO A 105 -3.92 -21.43 -20.82
CA PRO A 105 -4.66 -20.93 -19.65
C PRO A 105 -4.09 -21.37 -18.28
N PRO A 106 -3.79 -22.67 -18.03
CA PRO A 106 -3.22 -23.08 -16.74
C PRO A 106 -1.81 -22.53 -16.52
N LEU A 107 -1.00 -22.42 -17.58
CA LEU A 107 0.32 -21.79 -17.48
C LEU A 107 0.20 -20.29 -17.16
N GLY A 108 -0.74 -19.59 -17.80
CA GLY A 108 -1.02 -18.18 -17.54
C GLY A 108 -1.45 -17.94 -16.09
N ALA A 109 -2.39 -18.74 -15.58
CA ALA A 109 -2.81 -18.68 -14.18
C ALA A 109 -1.63 -18.88 -13.22
N LEU A 110 -0.76 -19.86 -13.51
CA LEU A 110 0.41 -20.13 -12.67
C LEU A 110 1.48 -19.03 -12.73
N LEU A 111 1.75 -18.46 -13.91
CA LEU A 111 2.76 -17.41 -14.08
C LEU A 111 2.31 -16.04 -13.56
N LEU A 112 1.01 -15.74 -13.66
CA LEU A 112 0.44 -14.50 -13.15
C LEU A 112 0.25 -14.51 -11.64
N ALA A 113 0.17 -15.70 -11.01
CA ALA A 113 -0.09 -15.81 -9.59
C ALA A 113 0.98 -15.15 -8.69
N PRO A 114 2.30 -15.41 -8.84
CA PRO A 114 3.31 -14.79 -7.98
C PRO A 114 3.28 -13.26 -7.92
N PRO A 115 3.27 -12.52 -9.06
CA PRO A 115 3.22 -11.06 -9.00
C PRO A 115 1.89 -10.55 -8.41
N LEU A 116 0.76 -11.16 -8.75
CA LEU A 116 -0.56 -10.74 -8.25
C LEU A 116 -0.74 -11.02 -6.76
N VAL A 117 -0.28 -12.18 -6.27
CA VAL A 117 -0.29 -12.55 -4.85
C VAL A 117 0.63 -11.62 -4.06
N TRP A 118 1.85 -11.39 -4.55
CA TRP A 118 2.76 -10.46 -3.88
C TRP A 118 2.18 -9.05 -3.79
N SER A 119 1.65 -8.50 -4.89
CA SER A 119 1.02 -7.17 -4.88
C SER A 119 -0.24 -7.15 -4.03
N GLY A 120 -1.10 -8.17 -4.14
CA GLY A 120 -2.31 -8.31 -3.35
C GLY A 120 -2.00 -8.25 -1.86
N TYR A 121 -0.95 -8.97 -1.42
CA TYR A 121 -0.53 -8.98 -0.01
C TYR A 121 -0.10 -7.58 0.44
N THR A 122 0.65 -6.85 -0.40
CA THR A 122 1.08 -5.48 -0.04
C THR A 122 -0.08 -4.51 0.16
N PHE A 123 -1.20 -4.69 -0.55
CA PHE A 123 -2.40 -3.85 -0.41
C PHE A 123 -3.33 -4.33 0.71
N ALA A 124 -3.45 -5.64 0.88
CA ALA A 124 -4.42 -6.25 1.80
C ALA A 124 -3.91 -6.38 3.24
N ARG A 125 -2.59 -6.29 3.47
CA ARG A 125 -2.02 -6.40 4.82
C ARG A 125 -2.37 -5.18 5.67
N GLU A 126 -2.62 -5.44 6.95
CA GLU A 126 -2.71 -4.39 7.95
C GLU A 126 -1.35 -3.69 8.07
N GLN A 127 -1.37 -2.37 8.10
CA GLN A 127 -0.14 -1.57 8.13
C GLN A 127 0.45 -1.48 9.53
N GLU A 128 -0.36 -1.79 10.55
CA GLU A 128 0.05 -1.81 11.96
C GLU A 128 0.80 -3.09 12.35
N LEU A 129 0.63 -4.18 11.59
CA LEU A 129 1.31 -5.46 11.82
C LEU A 129 2.66 -5.52 11.10
N GLU A 130 3.61 -6.23 11.70
CA GLU A 130 4.91 -6.48 11.09
C GLU A 130 4.74 -7.35 9.83
N PRO A 131 5.21 -6.91 8.66
CA PRO A 131 5.06 -7.67 7.42
C PRO A 131 6.12 -8.77 7.30
N PHE A 132 5.77 -9.82 6.54
CA PHE A 132 6.74 -10.86 6.18
C PHE A 132 7.80 -10.31 5.23
N TYR A 133 9.06 -10.73 5.42
CA TYR A 133 10.18 -10.36 4.57
C TYR A 133 11.03 -11.56 4.14
N GLY A 134 11.89 -11.35 3.14
CA GLY A 134 12.92 -12.31 2.75
C GLY A 134 12.37 -13.64 2.26
N ARG A 135 13.00 -14.75 2.70
CA ARG A 135 12.66 -16.11 2.26
C ARG A 135 11.29 -16.57 2.73
N GLU A 136 10.83 -16.09 3.88
CA GLU A 136 9.52 -16.43 4.40
C GLU A 136 8.41 -15.88 3.50
N LEU A 137 8.48 -14.59 3.14
CA LEU A 137 7.53 -13.99 2.20
C LEU A 137 7.53 -14.74 0.86
N GLN A 138 8.72 -15.06 0.33
CA GLN A 138 8.84 -15.79 -0.94
C GLN A 138 8.18 -17.17 -0.88
N ALA A 139 8.36 -17.91 0.21
CA ALA A 139 7.75 -19.22 0.39
C ALA A 139 6.22 -19.12 0.49
N ARG A 140 5.70 -18.18 1.28
CA ARG A 140 4.26 -17.93 1.43
C ARG A 140 3.61 -17.50 0.11
N VAL A 141 4.27 -16.60 -0.63
CA VAL A 141 3.84 -16.21 -1.99
C VAL A 141 3.83 -17.40 -2.93
N ALA A 142 4.87 -18.24 -2.94
CA ALA A 142 4.91 -19.42 -3.80
C ALA A 142 3.79 -20.43 -3.48
N ILE A 143 3.58 -20.73 -2.19
CA ILE A 143 2.50 -21.64 -1.74
C ILE A 143 1.14 -21.08 -2.15
N CYS A 144 0.86 -19.82 -1.82
CA CYS A 144 -0.40 -19.18 -2.16
C CYS A 144 -0.64 -19.13 -3.68
N SER A 145 0.42 -18.86 -4.46
CA SER A 145 0.34 -18.85 -5.93
C SER A 145 -0.07 -20.19 -6.52
N VAL A 146 0.49 -21.29 -6.01
CA VAL A 146 0.11 -22.64 -6.44
C VAL A 146 -1.34 -22.95 -6.05
N LEU A 147 -1.75 -22.62 -4.82
CA LEU A 147 -3.12 -22.86 -4.36
C LEU A 147 -4.15 -22.04 -5.17
N PHE A 148 -3.81 -20.81 -5.54
CA PHE A 148 -4.63 -19.94 -6.39
C PHE A 148 -4.68 -20.42 -7.85
N ALA A 149 -3.59 -20.96 -8.38
CA ALA A 149 -3.62 -21.62 -9.69
C ALA A 149 -4.49 -22.89 -9.65
N LEU A 150 -4.41 -23.66 -8.56
CA LEU A 150 -5.25 -24.85 -8.35
C LEU A 150 -6.74 -24.50 -8.26
N LEU A 151 -7.12 -23.34 -7.69
CA LEU A 151 -8.51 -22.88 -7.70
C LEU A 151 -9.05 -22.72 -9.14
N TRP A 152 -8.26 -22.18 -10.06
CA TRP A 152 -8.66 -22.09 -11.47
C TRP A 152 -8.70 -23.47 -12.15
N ALA A 153 -7.79 -24.38 -11.79
CA ALA A 153 -7.85 -25.76 -12.27
C ALA A 153 -9.13 -26.47 -11.79
N LEU A 154 -9.53 -26.27 -10.54
CA LEU A 154 -10.80 -26.76 -10.00
C LEU A 154 -11.99 -26.11 -10.70
N TYR A 155 -11.95 -24.80 -10.98
CA TYR A 155 -12.99 -24.11 -11.75
C TYR A 155 -13.14 -24.69 -13.16
N ALA A 156 -12.05 -25.07 -13.82
CA ALA A 156 -12.11 -25.70 -15.14
C ALA A 156 -12.61 -27.16 -15.07
N PHE A 157 -12.31 -27.88 -13.98
CA PHE A 157 -12.60 -29.31 -13.85
C PHE A 157 -14.01 -29.61 -13.29
N VAL A 158 -14.46 -28.88 -12.26
CA VAL A 158 -15.72 -29.16 -11.56
C VAL A 158 -16.95 -29.07 -12.48
N PRO A 159 -17.11 -28.04 -13.31
CA PRO A 159 -18.25 -27.96 -14.23
C PRO A 159 -18.29 -29.12 -15.23
N ALA A 160 -17.13 -29.53 -15.74
CA ALA A 160 -17.03 -30.61 -16.71
C ALA A 160 -17.31 -31.99 -16.11
N TYR A 161 -16.81 -32.24 -14.88
CA TYR A 161 -16.87 -33.58 -14.28
C TYR A 161 -18.07 -33.79 -13.33
N VAL A 162 -18.54 -32.73 -12.67
CA VAL A 162 -19.59 -32.82 -11.64
C VAL A 162 -20.93 -32.31 -12.15
N MET A 163 -20.94 -31.35 -13.07
CA MET A 163 -22.16 -30.71 -13.57
C MET A 163 -22.48 -31.08 -15.02
N ASP A 164 -21.73 -32.01 -15.62
CA ASP A 164 -21.90 -32.52 -16.99
C ASP A 164 -21.97 -31.41 -18.07
N TYR A 165 -21.21 -30.31 -17.89
CA TYR A 165 -21.05 -29.29 -18.93
C TYR A 165 -19.93 -29.68 -19.91
N ASP A 166 -20.17 -29.59 -21.21
CA ASP A 166 -19.14 -29.85 -22.22
C ASP A 166 -18.01 -28.81 -22.17
N SER A 167 -18.33 -27.58 -21.77
CA SER A 167 -17.36 -26.51 -21.59
C SER A 167 -17.77 -25.52 -20.49
N VAL A 168 -16.78 -24.87 -19.87
CA VAL A 168 -17.01 -23.79 -18.88
C VAL A 168 -17.76 -22.60 -19.49
N ALA A 169 -17.74 -22.47 -20.82
CA ALA A 169 -18.43 -21.43 -21.55
C ALA A 169 -19.96 -21.61 -21.53
N GLU A 170 -20.46 -22.85 -21.42
CA GLU A 170 -21.89 -23.16 -21.45
C GLU A 170 -22.59 -22.94 -20.11
N MET A 171 -21.83 -22.67 -19.06
CA MET A 171 -22.41 -22.46 -17.73
C MET A 171 -23.35 -21.25 -17.73
N PRO A 172 -24.57 -21.38 -17.16
CA PRO A 172 -25.44 -20.24 -16.96
C PRO A 172 -24.78 -19.24 -16.01
N ILE A 173 -25.01 -17.95 -16.20
CA ILE A 173 -24.40 -16.86 -15.41
C ILE A 173 -24.57 -17.09 -13.90
N GLY A 174 -25.72 -17.61 -13.47
CA GLY A 174 -25.96 -17.95 -12.05
C GLY A 174 -24.95 -18.97 -11.50
N ALA A 175 -24.65 -20.03 -12.25
CA ALA A 175 -23.67 -21.04 -11.84
C ALA A 175 -22.24 -20.47 -11.81
N VAL A 176 -21.90 -19.60 -12.77
CA VAL A 176 -20.61 -18.90 -12.81
C VAL A 176 -20.45 -18.02 -11.58
N LEU A 177 -21.46 -17.21 -11.23
CA LEU A 177 -21.41 -16.37 -10.03
C LEU A 177 -21.27 -17.18 -8.75
N VAL A 178 -21.97 -18.32 -8.64
CA VAL A 178 -21.83 -19.23 -7.50
C VAL A 178 -20.42 -19.82 -7.44
N ALA A 179 -19.87 -20.27 -8.56
CA ALA A 179 -18.52 -20.81 -8.63
C ALA A 179 -17.46 -19.75 -8.26
N LEU A 180 -17.58 -18.52 -8.78
CA LEU A 180 -16.69 -17.41 -8.42
C LEU A 180 -16.82 -17.01 -6.95
N ALA A 181 -18.04 -17.01 -6.38
CA ALA A 181 -18.25 -16.77 -4.96
C ALA A 181 -17.61 -17.87 -4.09
N ALA A 182 -17.72 -19.13 -4.51
CA ALA A 182 -17.06 -20.26 -3.85
C ALA A 182 -15.53 -20.15 -3.94
N MET A 183 -14.99 -19.81 -5.12
CA MET A 183 -13.56 -19.54 -5.30
C MET A 183 -13.08 -18.39 -4.42
N LEU A 184 -13.87 -17.31 -4.29
CA LEU A 184 -13.53 -16.19 -3.43
C LEU A 184 -13.53 -16.59 -1.97
N ALA A 185 -14.50 -17.38 -1.51
CA ALA A 185 -14.57 -17.89 -0.15
C ALA A 185 -13.37 -18.79 0.19
N VAL A 186 -13.06 -19.76 -0.67
CA VAL A 186 -11.90 -20.65 -0.49
C VAL A 186 -10.59 -19.87 -0.62
N GLY A 187 -10.49 -18.95 -1.57
CA GLY A 187 -9.34 -18.07 -1.75
C GLY A 187 -9.10 -17.16 -0.54
N THR A 188 -10.17 -16.69 0.10
CA THR A 188 -10.10 -15.93 1.35
C THR A 188 -9.49 -16.79 2.46
N LEU A 189 -9.97 -18.03 2.62
CA LEU A 189 -9.42 -18.97 3.60
C LEU A 189 -7.94 -19.26 3.34
N ILE A 190 -7.55 -19.49 2.09
CA ILE A 190 -6.13 -19.67 1.70
C ILE A 190 -5.31 -18.43 2.09
N SER A 191 -5.83 -17.22 1.83
CA SER A 191 -5.12 -15.97 2.11
C SER A 191 -4.95 -15.73 3.61
N VAL A 192 -6.02 -15.93 4.38
CA VAL A 192 -6.01 -15.82 5.85
C VAL A 192 -5.03 -16.83 6.46
N THR A 193 -5.03 -18.07 6.00
CA THR A 193 -4.15 -19.12 6.55
C THR A 193 -2.69 -18.97 6.11
N THR A 194 -2.43 -18.46 4.89
CA THR A 194 -1.07 -18.34 4.37
C THR A 194 -0.37 -17.06 4.80
N PHE A 195 -1.11 -15.95 4.94
CA PHE A 195 -0.57 -14.62 5.23
C PHE A 195 -1.07 -14.03 6.55
N GLU A 196 -1.84 -14.79 7.34
CA GLU A 196 -2.36 -14.36 8.64
C GLU A 196 -3.16 -13.04 8.54
N LEU A 197 -3.81 -12.85 7.39
CA LEU A 197 -4.64 -11.68 7.13
C LEU A 197 -5.94 -11.79 7.92
N GLU A 198 -6.49 -10.64 8.33
CA GLU A 198 -7.89 -10.58 8.73
C GLU A 198 -8.79 -10.97 7.55
N THR A 199 -10.00 -11.44 7.85
CA THR A 199 -10.96 -11.89 6.82
C THR A 199 -11.19 -10.83 5.74
N GLY A 200 -11.28 -9.55 6.12
CA GLY A 200 -11.43 -8.45 5.16
C GLY A 200 -10.24 -8.34 4.19
N GLY A 201 -9.01 -8.38 4.72
CA GLY A 201 -7.79 -8.42 3.92
C GLY A 201 -7.71 -9.68 3.05
N GLY A 202 -8.12 -10.83 3.57
CA GLY A 202 -8.19 -12.09 2.82
C GLY A 202 -9.11 -12.01 1.60
N VAL A 203 -10.29 -11.37 1.73
CA VAL A 203 -11.22 -11.14 0.62
C VAL A 203 -10.61 -10.23 -0.44
N VAL A 204 -9.98 -9.12 -0.02
CA VAL A 204 -9.30 -8.20 -0.95
C VAL A 204 -8.17 -8.91 -1.69
N HIS A 205 -7.37 -9.70 -0.98
CA HIS A 205 -6.25 -10.46 -1.53
C HIS A 205 -6.71 -11.49 -2.58
N ALA A 206 -7.68 -12.33 -2.22
CA ALA A 206 -8.22 -13.33 -3.13
C ALA A 206 -8.94 -12.70 -4.32
N GLY A 207 -9.73 -11.65 -4.07
CA GLY A 207 -10.43 -10.88 -5.09
C GLY A 207 -9.47 -10.24 -6.10
N PHE A 208 -8.35 -9.67 -5.64
CA PHE A 208 -7.34 -9.07 -6.51
C PHE A 208 -6.78 -10.07 -7.53
N TYR A 209 -6.46 -11.29 -7.10
CA TYR A 209 -6.01 -12.35 -8.00
C TYR A 209 -7.11 -12.82 -8.97
N ILE A 210 -8.30 -13.13 -8.46
CA ILE A 210 -9.42 -13.64 -9.27
C ILE A 210 -9.82 -12.60 -10.32
N VAL A 211 -10.01 -11.35 -9.93
CA VAL A 211 -10.39 -10.27 -10.86
C VAL A 211 -9.27 -9.98 -11.85
N GLY A 212 -8.01 -9.91 -11.40
CA GLY A 212 -6.88 -9.64 -12.29
C GLY A 212 -6.71 -10.71 -13.37
N THR A 213 -6.81 -11.99 -12.98
CA THR A 213 -6.76 -13.12 -13.93
C THR A 213 -7.98 -13.18 -14.85
N LEU A 214 -9.18 -12.90 -14.33
CA LEU A 214 -10.42 -12.85 -15.12
C LEU A 214 -10.37 -11.73 -16.18
N LEU A 215 -9.90 -10.52 -15.83
CA LEU A 215 -9.74 -9.42 -16.76
C LEU A 215 -8.73 -9.74 -17.88
N LEU A 216 -7.59 -10.37 -17.53
CA LEU A 216 -6.60 -10.78 -18.52
C LEU A 216 -7.12 -11.91 -19.43
N ALA A 217 -7.88 -12.85 -18.89
CA ALA A 217 -8.52 -13.90 -19.67
C ALA A 217 -9.58 -13.33 -20.64
N MET A 218 -10.39 -12.36 -20.20
CA MET A 218 -11.31 -11.63 -21.06
C MET A 218 -10.58 -10.87 -22.17
N LEU A 219 -9.47 -10.19 -21.84
CA LEU A 219 -8.63 -9.53 -22.85
C LEU A 219 -8.04 -10.53 -23.85
N ALA A 220 -7.66 -11.71 -23.38
CA ALA A 220 -7.13 -12.80 -24.21
C ALA A 220 -8.20 -13.55 -25.02
N GLY A 221 -9.49 -13.27 -24.81
CA GLY A 221 -10.60 -13.98 -25.46
C GLY A 221 -10.75 -15.43 -25.01
N ILE A 222 -10.20 -15.79 -23.84
CA ILE A 222 -10.35 -17.13 -23.27
C ILE A 222 -11.76 -17.24 -22.68
N PRO A 223 -12.60 -18.19 -23.13
CA PRO A 223 -13.97 -18.30 -22.65
C PRO A 223 -14.00 -18.95 -21.26
N LEU A 224 -13.97 -18.14 -20.21
CA LEU A 224 -14.14 -18.58 -18.82
C LEU A 224 -15.62 -18.73 -18.42
N PHE A 225 -16.51 -18.10 -19.18
CA PHE A 225 -17.97 -18.16 -19.10
C PHE A 225 -18.54 -17.56 -20.39
N ALA A 226 -19.84 -17.76 -20.68
CA ALA A 226 -20.51 -17.07 -21.79
C ALA A 226 -20.55 -15.56 -21.56
N TRP A 227 -19.54 -14.84 -22.04
CA TRP A 227 -19.67 -13.42 -22.34
C TRP A 227 -20.27 -13.32 -23.75
N ALA A 228 -21.42 -12.65 -23.87
CA ALA A 228 -22.20 -12.53 -25.10
C ALA A 228 -21.38 -12.00 -26.29
#